data_AF-A0A1F3SJM2-F1
#
_entry.id   AF-A0A1F3SJM2-F1
#
_cell.length_a   1.000
_cell.length_b   1.000
_cell.length_c   1.000
_cell.angle_alpha   90.00
_cell.angle_beta   90.00
_cell.angle_gamma   90.00
#
_symmetry.space_group_name_H-M   'P 1'
#
loop_
_entity.id
_entity.type
_entity.pdbx_description
1 polymer ?
#
loop_
_entity_poly.entity_id
_entity_poly.type
_entity_poly.pdbx_seq_one_letter_code
_entity_poly.pdbx_strand_id
1 'polypeptide(L)'
;MESHLEHETREARKLAFFLPNTFTALNMACGFMSTLFSFQGNFHTACMILILGAIFDSVDGRVARLTGTQSAFGEQFDSLSDAISFGFAPAILMYQRFLTPMGRAGEIIAFIFLLCGALRLARFNANIDRVTSQYFQGLPIPGGAMAMVGYVLLSLEFDWMNQITPVTVVYVIFFALLMISNIPFYSFKNATWAKEHKKAVLFFIFVVLALMFVYEQLMVSFIMWTYVVGCLLYFFTHKGELKNVFEWNNEKDAD
;
A
#
# COMPACT_ATOMS: atom_id res chain seq x y z
N MET A 1 -35.64 10.65 -28.84
CA MET A 1 -35.55 10.63 -27.36
C MET A 1 -34.79 9.38 -26.90
N GLU A 2 -35.12 8.19 -27.41
CA GLU A 2 -34.35 6.95 -27.17
C GLU A 2 -32.88 7.02 -27.63
N SER A 3 -32.59 7.60 -28.81
CA SER A 3 -31.21 7.74 -29.30
C SER A 3 -30.32 8.67 -28.45
N HIS A 4 -30.90 9.67 -27.79
CA HIS A 4 -30.18 10.56 -26.87
C HIS A 4 -29.93 9.88 -25.52
N LEU A 5 -30.90 9.12 -25.02
CA LEU A 5 -30.77 8.31 -23.80
C LEU A 5 -29.75 7.17 -23.96
N GLU A 6 -29.68 6.52 -25.12
CA GLU A 6 -28.65 5.51 -25.44
C GLU A 6 -27.25 6.11 -25.55
N HIS A 7 -27.13 7.33 -26.09
CA HIS A 7 -25.84 8.02 -26.20
C HIS A 7 -25.34 8.48 -24.82
N GLU A 8 -26.23 9.02 -23.97
CA GLU A 8 -25.89 9.40 -22.58
C GLU A 8 -25.49 8.19 -21.73
N THR A 9 -26.20 7.06 -21.85
CA THR A 9 -25.86 5.84 -21.10
C THR A 9 -24.55 5.20 -21.56
N ARG A 10 -24.20 5.31 -22.86
CA ARG A 10 -22.91 4.83 -23.39
C ARG A 10 -21.73 5.72 -22.98
N GLU A 11 -21.91 7.04 -22.98
CA GLU A 11 -20.93 8.02 -22.48
C GLU A 11 -20.70 7.83 -20.98
N ALA A 12 -21.77 7.67 -20.18
CA ALA A 12 -21.68 7.41 -18.75
C ALA A 12 -20.92 6.11 -18.42
N ARG A 13 -21.14 5.03 -19.18
CA ARG A 13 -20.37 3.78 -19.03
C ARG A 13 -18.89 3.93 -19.40
N LYS A 14 -18.57 4.69 -20.45
CA LYS A 14 -17.18 4.99 -20.83
C LYS A 14 -16.46 5.83 -19.77
N LEU A 15 -17.12 6.87 -19.26
CA LEU A 15 -16.57 7.71 -18.20
C LEU A 15 -16.34 6.91 -16.92
N ALA A 16 -17.30 6.07 -16.55
CA ALA A 16 -17.20 5.21 -15.37
C ALA A 16 -16.04 4.21 -15.46
N PHE A 17 -15.69 3.74 -16.67
CA PHE A 17 -14.54 2.86 -16.90
C PHE A 17 -13.21 3.62 -17.00
N PHE A 18 -13.20 4.81 -17.59
CA PHE A 18 -11.98 5.61 -17.78
C PHE A 18 -11.50 6.26 -16.49
N LEU A 19 -12.43 6.61 -15.59
CA LEU A 19 -12.13 7.37 -14.38
C LEU A 19 -11.24 6.60 -13.39
N PRO A 20 -11.51 5.33 -13.01
CA PRO A 20 -10.61 4.56 -12.14
C PRO A 20 -9.23 4.38 -12.76
N ASN A 21 -9.16 3.98 -14.04
CA ASN A 21 -7.89 3.77 -14.73
C ASN A 21 -7.04 5.05 -14.83
N THR A 22 -7.66 6.23 -14.85
CA THR A 22 -6.92 7.50 -14.81
C THR A 22 -6.21 7.68 -13.47
N PHE A 23 -6.90 7.40 -12.36
CA PHE A 23 -6.29 7.47 -11.03
C PHE A 23 -5.18 6.41 -10.87
N THR A 24 -5.35 5.22 -11.42
CA THR A 24 -4.30 4.20 -11.46
C THR A 24 -3.07 4.67 -12.24
N ALA A 25 -3.27 5.34 -13.38
CA ALA A 25 -2.18 5.94 -14.15
C ALA A 25 -1.49 7.10 -13.40
N LEU A 26 -2.26 7.89 -12.64
CA LEU A 26 -1.71 8.95 -11.79
C LEU A 26 -0.89 8.37 -10.63
N ASN A 27 -1.35 7.27 -10.01
CA ASN A 27 -0.55 6.52 -9.03
C ASN A 27 0.78 6.10 -9.66
N MET A 28 0.76 5.45 -10.83
CA MET A 28 1.97 5.02 -11.54
C MET A 28 2.92 6.20 -11.82
N ALA A 29 2.37 7.34 -12.25
CA ALA A 29 3.14 8.56 -12.48
C ALA A 29 3.80 9.08 -11.19
N CYS A 30 3.13 8.98 -10.04
CA CYS A 30 3.72 9.29 -8.73
C CYS A 30 4.91 8.37 -8.42
N GLY A 31 4.79 7.06 -8.63
CA GLY A 31 5.91 6.12 -8.45
C GLY A 31 7.12 6.47 -9.32
N PHE A 32 6.87 6.75 -10.60
CA PHE A 32 7.91 7.19 -11.53
C PHE A 32 8.57 8.50 -11.09
N MET A 33 7.79 9.52 -10.75
CA MET A 33 8.32 10.82 -10.33
C MET A 33 9.09 10.73 -9.02
N SER A 34 8.60 9.96 -8.04
CA SER A 34 9.32 9.74 -6.78
C SER A 34 10.69 9.11 -7.02
N THR A 35 10.78 8.16 -7.94
CA THR A 35 12.04 7.55 -8.36
C THR A 35 13.00 8.61 -8.92
N LEU A 36 12.53 9.49 -9.81
CA LEU A 36 13.34 10.59 -10.36
C LEU A 36 13.85 11.54 -9.28
N PHE A 37 12.99 11.95 -8.34
CA PHE A 37 13.40 12.82 -7.22
C PHE A 37 14.38 12.12 -6.27
N SER A 38 14.25 10.80 -6.09
CA SER A 38 15.21 10.00 -5.32
C SER A 38 16.61 10.02 -5.96
N PHE A 39 16.70 9.90 -7.28
CA PHE A 39 17.97 10.03 -8.02
C PHE A 39 18.58 11.44 -7.89
N GLN A 40 17.75 12.47 -7.78
CA GLN A 40 18.19 13.86 -7.58
C GLN A 40 18.57 14.17 -6.12
N GLY A 41 18.38 13.22 -5.19
CA GLY A 41 18.59 13.43 -3.76
C GLY A 41 17.51 14.27 -3.07
N ASN A 42 16.42 14.60 -3.77
CA ASN A 42 15.28 15.31 -3.18
C ASN A 42 14.31 14.31 -2.52
N PHE A 43 14.76 13.77 -1.38
CA PHE A 43 14.06 12.69 -0.67
C PHE A 43 12.72 13.12 -0.07
N HIS A 44 12.60 14.37 0.40
CA HIS A 44 11.34 14.89 0.94
C HIS A 44 10.26 14.93 -0.13
N THR A 45 10.55 15.52 -1.30
CA THR A 45 9.60 15.56 -2.42
C THR A 45 9.29 14.16 -2.95
N ALA A 46 10.29 13.27 -3.02
CA ALA A 46 10.07 11.88 -3.39
C ALA A 46 9.08 11.17 -2.45
N CYS A 47 9.18 11.40 -1.14
CA CYS A 47 8.26 10.88 -0.14
C CYS A 47 6.85 11.45 -0.30
N MET A 48 6.72 12.77 -0.43
CA MET A 48 5.41 13.43 -0.59
C MET A 48 4.67 12.95 -1.83
N ILE A 49 5.39 12.70 -2.94
CA ILE A 49 4.81 12.17 -4.17
C ILE A 49 4.33 10.73 -3.98
N LEU A 50 5.03 9.88 -3.22
CA LEU A 50 4.55 8.53 -2.91
C LEU A 50 3.31 8.53 -2.03
N ILE A 51 3.22 9.45 -1.07
CA ILE A 51 2.01 9.65 -0.27
C ILE A 51 0.85 10.06 -1.18
N LEU A 52 1.09 10.94 -2.14
CA LEU A 52 0.09 11.31 -3.15
C LEU A 52 -0.32 10.11 -4.02
N GLY A 53 0.62 9.26 -4.43
CA GLY A 53 0.34 8.02 -5.16
C GLY A 53 -0.57 7.08 -4.37
N ALA A 54 -0.31 6.90 -3.07
CA ALA A 54 -1.17 6.14 -2.16
C ALA A 54 -2.58 6.72 -2.01
N ILE A 55 -2.72 8.05 -2.12
CA ILE A 55 -4.05 8.68 -2.16
C ILE A 55 -4.77 8.29 -3.46
N PHE A 56 -4.10 8.37 -4.62
CA PHE A 56 -4.70 8.00 -5.90
C PHE A 56 -5.12 6.53 -5.97
N ASP A 57 -4.28 5.61 -5.49
CA ASP A 57 -4.57 4.18 -5.29
C ASP A 57 -5.80 3.96 -4.38
N SER A 58 -5.86 4.67 -3.25
CA SER A 58 -7.02 4.53 -2.37
C SER A 58 -8.33 5.00 -3.02
N VAL A 59 -8.24 5.96 -3.96
CA VAL A 59 -9.38 6.55 -4.67
C VAL A 59 -9.82 5.65 -5.82
N ASP A 60 -8.92 5.15 -6.67
CA ASP A 60 -9.30 4.31 -7.82
C ASP A 60 -10.05 3.04 -7.40
N GLY A 61 -9.56 2.33 -6.38
CA GLY A 61 -10.15 1.10 -5.89
C GLY A 61 -11.49 1.36 -5.21
N ARG A 62 -11.73 2.55 -4.66
CA ARG A 62 -13.04 2.96 -4.14
C ARG A 62 -13.98 3.35 -5.27
N VAL A 63 -13.52 4.14 -6.23
CA VAL A 63 -14.33 4.59 -7.37
C VAL A 63 -14.76 3.40 -8.22
N ALA A 64 -13.87 2.47 -8.55
CA ALA A 64 -14.19 1.26 -9.33
C ALA A 64 -15.28 0.39 -8.66
N ARG A 65 -15.22 0.24 -7.33
CA ARG A 65 -16.24 -0.49 -6.55
C ARG A 65 -17.58 0.24 -6.50
N LEU A 66 -17.57 1.56 -6.36
CA LEU A 66 -18.79 2.36 -6.29
C LEU A 66 -19.50 2.47 -7.64
N THR A 67 -18.74 2.52 -8.74
CA THR A 67 -19.28 2.63 -10.10
C THR A 67 -19.58 1.26 -10.74
N GLY A 68 -19.23 0.16 -10.08
CA GLY A 68 -19.42 -1.19 -10.62
C GLY A 68 -18.60 -1.47 -11.88
N THR A 69 -17.44 -0.81 -12.03
CA THR A 69 -16.60 -0.87 -13.23
C THR A 69 -15.33 -1.69 -13.05
N GLN A 70 -15.36 -2.63 -12.12
CA GLN A 70 -14.28 -3.60 -11.97
C GLN A 70 -14.12 -4.40 -13.27
N SER A 71 -12.89 -4.48 -13.76
CA SER A 71 -12.55 -5.19 -14.99
C SER A 71 -11.23 -5.90 -14.81
N ALA A 72 -11.06 -7.04 -15.48
CA ALA A 72 -9.80 -7.79 -15.46
C ALA A 72 -8.62 -6.93 -15.93
N PHE A 73 -8.84 -6.04 -16.92
CA PHE A 73 -7.81 -5.09 -17.35
C PHE A 73 -7.43 -4.12 -16.22
N GLY A 74 -8.41 -3.50 -15.57
CA GLY A 74 -8.18 -2.56 -14.47
C GLY A 74 -7.44 -3.20 -13.31
N GLU A 75 -7.79 -4.43 -12.92
CA GLU A 75 -7.10 -5.17 -11.85
C GLU A 75 -5.63 -5.47 -12.18
N GLN A 76 -5.33 -5.83 -13.44
CA GLN A 76 -3.95 -6.04 -13.87
C GLN A 76 -3.19 -4.71 -13.96
N PHE A 77 -3.84 -3.64 -14.42
CA PHE A 77 -3.23 -2.32 -14.50
C PHE A 77 -2.91 -1.74 -13.12
N ASP A 78 -3.83 -1.92 -12.17
CA ASP A 78 -3.67 -1.59 -10.75
C ASP A 78 -2.46 -2.31 -10.14
N SER A 79 -2.39 -3.63 -10.33
CA SER A 79 -1.25 -4.43 -9.85
C SER A 79 0.10 -4.02 -10.45
N LEU A 80 0.12 -3.63 -11.73
CA LEU A 80 1.33 -3.10 -12.38
C LEU A 80 1.72 -1.72 -11.84
N SER A 81 0.73 -0.85 -11.62
CA SER A 81 0.92 0.47 -11.01
C SER A 81 1.48 0.33 -9.60
N ASP A 82 0.89 -0.53 -8.77
CA ASP A 82 1.34 -0.85 -7.42
C ASP A 82 2.77 -1.39 -7.37
N ALA A 83 3.13 -2.27 -8.30
CA ALA A 83 4.49 -2.78 -8.38
C ALA A 83 5.51 -1.66 -8.62
N ILE A 84 5.15 -0.64 -9.41
CA ILE A 84 6.02 0.53 -9.66
C ILE A 84 5.99 1.49 -8.46
N SER A 85 4.81 1.89 -8.01
CA SER A 85 4.65 2.93 -6.99
C SER A 85 4.97 2.47 -5.58
N PHE A 86 4.64 1.23 -5.22
CA PHE A 86 4.80 0.72 -3.86
C PHE A 86 5.85 -0.38 -3.72
N GLY A 87 6.30 -0.98 -4.83
CA GLY A 87 7.42 -1.90 -4.86
C GLY A 87 8.74 -1.22 -5.27
N PHE A 88 8.80 -0.76 -6.51
CA PHE A 88 10.02 -0.28 -7.15
C PHE A 88 10.47 1.08 -6.61
N ALA A 89 9.59 2.09 -6.60
CA ALA A 89 9.94 3.44 -6.18
C ALA A 89 10.44 3.50 -4.73
N PRO A 90 9.82 2.84 -3.73
CA PRO A 90 10.33 2.82 -2.36
C PRO A 90 11.65 2.05 -2.24
N ALA A 91 11.87 1.00 -3.03
CA ALA A 91 13.15 0.29 -3.06
C ALA A 91 14.28 1.21 -3.54
N ILE A 92 14.06 1.97 -4.62
CA ILE A 92 15.02 2.95 -5.12
C ILE A 92 15.21 4.10 -4.13
N LEU A 93 14.13 4.59 -3.51
CA LEU A 93 14.20 5.62 -2.48
C LEU A 93 15.12 5.22 -1.33
N MET A 94 14.94 4.00 -0.79
CA MET A 94 15.78 3.46 0.28
C MET A 94 17.22 3.22 -0.18
N TYR A 95 17.40 2.71 -1.41
CA TYR A 95 18.72 2.51 -1.98
C TYR A 95 19.49 3.82 -2.04
N GLN A 96 18.91 4.84 -2.68
CA GLN A 96 19.57 6.12 -2.89
C GLN A 96 19.84 6.87 -1.60
N ARG A 97 18.94 6.77 -0.62
CA ARG A 97 19.10 7.48 0.65
C ARG A 97 20.13 6.83 1.56
N PHE A 98 20.17 5.50 1.64
CA PHE A 98 20.90 4.81 2.71
C PHE A 98 21.82 3.66 2.28
N LEU A 99 21.52 3.00 1.15
CA LEU A 99 22.18 1.72 0.81
C LEU A 99 23.24 1.86 -0.28
N THR A 100 23.33 3.00 -0.97
CA THR A 100 24.40 3.30 -1.95
C THR A 100 25.82 3.01 -1.43
N PRO A 101 26.20 3.34 -0.18
CA PRO A 101 27.54 3.04 0.34
C PRO A 101 27.86 1.53 0.42
N MET A 102 26.85 0.67 0.40
CA MET A 102 27.03 -0.79 0.45
C MET A 102 27.29 -1.41 -0.94
N GLY A 103 27.22 -0.62 -2.02
CA GLY A 103 27.33 -1.11 -3.40
C GLY A 103 26.35 -2.24 -3.69
N ARG A 104 26.86 -3.35 -4.24
CA ARG A 104 26.06 -4.53 -4.65
C ARG A 104 25.15 -5.10 -3.55
N ALA A 105 25.60 -5.06 -2.30
CA ALA A 105 24.76 -5.55 -1.20
C ALA A 105 23.52 -4.66 -1.01
N GLY A 106 23.68 -3.34 -1.16
CA GLY A 106 22.56 -2.39 -1.10
C GLY A 106 21.56 -2.60 -2.24
N GLU A 107 22.06 -2.87 -3.45
CA GLU A 107 21.23 -3.19 -4.62
C GLU A 107 20.38 -4.45 -4.37
N ILE A 108 20.99 -5.50 -3.81
CA ILE A 108 20.30 -6.76 -3.48
C ILE A 108 19.22 -6.51 -2.41
N ILE A 109 19.51 -5.73 -1.38
CA ILE A 109 18.54 -5.44 -0.30
C ILE A 109 17.33 -4.66 -0.84
N ALA A 110 17.56 -3.65 -1.68
CA ALA A 110 16.49 -2.92 -2.36
C ALA A 110 15.68 -3.84 -3.27
N PHE A 111 16.35 -4.73 -4.03
CA PHE A 111 15.69 -5.71 -4.88
C PHE A 111 14.84 -6.71 -4.08
N ILE A 112 15.29 -7.15 -2.89
CA ILE A 112 14.50 -8.05 -2.03
C ILE A 112 13.17 -7.40 -1.64
N PHE A 113 13.16 -6.10 -1.33
CA PHE A 113 11.91 -5.39 -1.02
C PHE A 113 10.96 -5.40 -2.23
N LEU A 114 11.45 -5.03 -3.41
CA LEU A 114 10.68 -5.10 -4.67
C LEU A 114 10.15 -6.51 -4.94
N LEU A 115 11.00 -7.53 -4.82
CA LEU A 115 10.65 -8.93 -5.06
C LEU A 115 9.54 -9.39 -4.11
N CYS A 116 9.65 -9.07 -2.82
CA CYS A 116 8.62 -9.42 -1.84
C CYS A 116 7.30 -8.71 -2.13
N GLY A 117 7.33 -7.45 -2.57
CA GLY A 117 6.16 -6.71 -3.02
C GLY A 117 5.50 -7.34 -4.26
N ALA A 118 6.30 -7.72 -5.27
CA ALA A 118 5.79 -8.40 -6.46
C ALA A 118 5.17 -9.77 -6.13
N LEU A 119 5.82 -10.58 -5.29
CA LEU A 119 5.29 -11.87 -4.83
C LEU A 119 3.99 -11.69 -4.03
N ARG A 120 3.89 -10.64 -3.21
CA ARG A 120 2.67 -10.28 -2.48
C ARG A 120 1.50 -10.02 -3.41
N LEU A 121 1.72 -9.22 -4.46
CA LEU A 121 0.72 -8.88 -5.47
C LEU A 121 0.31 -10.12 -6.28
N ALA A 122 1.28 -10.91 -6.75
CA ALA A 122 1.00 -12.17 -7.45
C ALA A 122 0.16 -13.13 -6.60
N ARG A 123 0.49 -13.29 -5.30
CA ARG A 123 -0.29 -14.11 -4.37
C ARG A 123 -1.70 -13.55 -4.13
N PHE A 124 -1.85 -12.23 -4.08
CA PHE A 124 -3.16 -11.60 -3.92
C PHE A 124 -4.05 -11.85 -5.15
N ASN A 125 -3.52 -11.62 -6.35
CA ASN A 125 -4.23 -11.82 -7.60
C ASN A 125 -4.58 -13.30 -7.84
N ALA A 126 -3.69 -14.23 -7.50
CA ALA A 126 -3.95 -15.66 -7.63
C ALA A 126 -5.04 -16.19 -6.68
N ASN A 127 -5.34 -15.48 -5.60
CA ASN A 127 -6.29 -15.90 -4.56
C ASN A 127 -7.54 -14.99 -4.48
N ILE A 128 -7.75 -14.11 -5.47
CA ILE A 128 -8.76 -13.04 -5.39
C ILE A 128 -10.18 -13.58 -5.18
N ASP A 129 -10.49 -14.74 -5.76
CA ASP A 129 -11.82 -15.38 -5.69
C ASP A 129 -12.06 -16.20 -4.41
N ARG A 130 -11.01 -16.41 -3.59
CA ARG A 130 -11.05 -17.38 -2.51
C ARG A 130 -10.97 -16.74 -1.11
N VAL A 131 -10.39 -15.54 -0.96
CA VAL A 131 -10.12 -14.94 0.36
C VAL A 131 -11.35 -14.24 0.97
N THR A 132 -11.75 -14.67 2.17
CA THR A 132 -12.78 -13.97 2.97
C THR A 132 -12.30 -12.58 3.44
N SER A 133 -13.14 -11.58 3.18
CA SER A 133 -12.95 -10.11 3.21
C SER A 133 -12.27 -9.45 4.43
N GLN A 134 -12.12 -10.10 5.58
CA GLN A 134 -11.75 -9.39 6.82
C GLN A 134 -10.24 -9.15 7.00
N TYR A 135 -9.39 -10.03 6.46
CA TYR A 135 -7.94 -9.98 6.66
C TYR A 135 -7.17 -10.12 5.33
N PHE A 136 -6.05 -9.40 5.26
CA PHE A 136 -5.01 -9.56 4.26
C PHE A 136 -3.98 -10.60 4.74
N GLN A 137 -3.59 -11.53 3.87
CA GLN A 137 -2.49 -12.46 4.13
C GLN A 137 -1.14 -11.75 3.93
N GLY A 138 -0.49 -11.34 5.02
CA GLY A 138 0.73 -10.53 5.00
C GLY A 138 0.46 -9.04 4.75
N LEU A 139 1.47 -8.22 5.05
CA LEU A 139 1.38 -6.76 4.97
C LEU A 139 1.02 -6.33 3.53
N PRO A 140 -0.01 -5.50 3.32
CA PRO A 140 -0.32 -4.96 2.00
C PRO A 140 0.82 -4.07 1.48
N ILE A 141 1.09 -4.12 0.16
CA ILE A 141 2.24 -3.41 -0.44
C ILE A 141 2.23 -1.89 -0.21
N PRO A 142 1.08 -1.17 -0.22
CA PRO A 142 1.08 0.25 0.12
C PRO A 142 1.54 0.50 1.56
N GLY A 143 1.20 -0.42 2.49
CA GLY A 143 1.69 -0.37 3.86
C GLY A 143 3.20 -0.56 3.96
N GLY A 144 3.77 -1.50 3.19
CA GLY A 144 5.23 -1.66 3.07
C GLY A 144 5.91 -0.40 2.54
N ALA A 145 5.34 0.22 1.50
CA ALA A 145 5.85 1.47 0.93
C ALA A 145 5.79 2.63 1.92
N MET A 146 4.67 2.80 2.64
CA MET A 146 4.52 3.87 3.64
C MET A 146 5.47 3.69 4.82
N ALA A 147 5.87 2.46 5.15
CA ALA A 147 6.92 2.23 6.13
C ALA A 147 8.28 2.77 5.65
N MET A 148 8.66 2.50 4.38
CA MET A 148 9.89 3.05 3.80
C MET A 148 9.85 4.58 3.74
N VAL A 149 8.73 5.15 3.30
CA VAL A 149 8.50 6.61 3.29
C VAL A 149 8.64 7.19 4.69
N GLY A 150 7.98 6.59 5.69
CA GLY A 150 8.07 7.01 7.07
C GLY A 150 9.50 6.98 7.59
N TYR A 151 10.27 5.94 7.27
CA TYR A 151 11.67 5.82 7.69
C TYR A 151 12.56 6.93 7.10
N VAL A 152 12.38 7.21 5.81
CA VAL A 152 13.10 8.30 5.12
C VAL A 152 12.74 9.64 5.74
N LEU A 153 11.45 9.93 5.92
CA LEU A 153 10.99 11.16 6.54
C LEU A 153 11.53 11.34 7.97
N LEU A 154 11.55 10.27 8.77
CA LEU A 154 12.13 10.29 10.11
C LEU A 154 13.63 10.59 10.08
N SER A 155 14.36 10.09 9.07
CA SER A 155 15.78 10.38 8.89
C SER A 155 16.10 11.82 8.47
N LEU A 156 15.10 12.56 7.98
CA LEU A 156 15.23 13.99 7.66
C LEU A 156 15.10 14.85 8.92
N GLU A 157 14.32 14.41 9.90
CA GLU A 157 14.21 15.07 11.22
C GLU A 157 15.37 14.68 12.13
N PHE A 158 15.79 13.42 12.10
CA PHE A 158 16.73 12.83 13.05
C PHE A 158 18.04 12.40 12.38
N ASP A 159 19.03 13.29 12.38
CA ASP A 159 20.32 13.09 11.70
C ASP A 159 21.08 11.81 12.12
N TRP A 160 20.91 11.36 13.37
CA TRP A 160 21.57 10.15 13.87
C TRP A 160 21.15 8.89 13.09
N MET A 161 19.95 8.86 12.50
CA MET A 161 19.50 7.74 11.68
C MET A 161 20.31 7.58 10.40
N ASN A 162 20.87 8.66 9.86
CA ASN A 162 21.67 8.63 8.63
C ASN A 162 23.00 7.88 8.81
N GLN A 163 23.42 7.62 10.05
CA GLN A 163 24.70 6.98 10.37
C GLN A 163 24.59 5.47 10.66
N ILE A 164 23.38 4.91 10.70
CA ILE A 164 23.15 3.53 11.18
C ILE A 164 22.64 2.63 10.05
N THR A 165 23.49 2.40 9.05
CA THR A 165 23.19 1.53 7.91
C THR A 165 22.68 0.13 8.30
N PRO A 166 23.24 -0.57 9.30
CA PRO A 166 22.74 -1.90 9.68
C PRO A 166 21.27 -1.91 10.13
N VAL A 167 20.81 -0.85 10.81
CA VAL A 167 19.41 -0.73 11.23
C VAL A 167 18.51 -0.53 10.01
N THR A 168 18.94 0.26 9.03
CA THR A 168 18.21 0.41 7.76
C THR A 168 18.04 -0.93 7.04
N VAL A 169 19.10 -1.75 6.99
CA VAL A 169 19.03 -3.08 6.35
C VAL A 169 18.01 -3.97 7.05
N VAL A 170 18.08 -4.06 8.38
CA VAL A 170 17.13 -4.85 9.18
C VAL A 170 15.71 -4.35 8.97
N TYR A 171 15.51 -3.03 8.92
CA TYR A 171 14.21 -2.41 8.69
C TYR A 171 13.62 -2.80 7.32
N VAL A 172 14.39 -2.64 6.24
CA VAL A 172 13.94 -2.99 4.88
C VAL A 172 13.58 -4.48 4.78
N ILE A 173 14.45 -5.36 5.29
CA ILE A 173 14.23 -6.81 5.26
C ILE A 173 13.02 -7.21 6.11
N PHE A 174 12.86 -6.61 7.30
CA PHE A 174 11.71 -6.88 8.16
C PHE A 174 10.39 -6.59 7.44
N PHE A 175 10.24 -5.40 6.84
CA PHE A 175 9.02 -5.05 6.11
C PHE A 175 8.84 -5.86 4.82
N ALA A 176 9.92 -6.21 4.12
CA ALA A 176 9.87 -7.10 2.96
C ALA A 176 9.31 -8.48 3.33
N LEU A 177 9.83 -9.10 4.40
CA LEU A 177 9.36 -10.41 4.88
C LEU A 177 7.93 -10.36 5.41
N LEU A 178 7.51 -9.24 6.03
CA LEU A 178 6.11 -9.07 6.46
C LEU A 178 5.13 -9.14 5.30
N MET A 179 5.49 -8.64 4.11
CA MET A 179 4.61 -8.73 2.93
C MET A 179 4.35 -10.19 2.55
N ILE A 180 5.38 -11.03 2.45
CA ILE A 180 5.23 -12.44 2.07
C ILE A 180 4.81 -13.37 3.21
N SER A 181 4.72 -12.87 4.44
CA SER A 181 4.28 -13.64 5.61
C SER A 181 2.81 -14.11 5.50
N ASN A 182 2.45 -15.09 6.35
CA ASN A 182 1.07 -15.56 6.53
C ASN A 182 0.37 -14.89 7.72
N ILE A 183 0.85 -13.73 8.16
CA ILE A 183 0.27 -13.00 9.28
C ILE A 183 -1.00 -12.28 8.79
N PRO A 184 -2.15 -12.41 9.48
CA PRO A 184 -3.36 -11.70 9.10
C PRO A 184 -3.25 -10.21 9.45
N PHE A 185 -3.26 -9.36 8.44
CA PHE A 185 -3.33 -7.90 8.58
C PHE A 185 -4.76 -7.44 8.36
N TYR A 186 -5.29 -6.59 9.25
CA TYR A 186 -6.70 -6.19 9.16
C TYR A 186 -6.96 -5.33 7.90
N SER A 187 -8.01 -5.67 7.14
CA SER A 187 -8.33 -5.02 5.86
C SER A 187 -9.26 -3.81 5.99
N PHE A 188 -9.82 -3.54 7.18
CA PHE A 188 -10.77 -2.44 7.47
C PHE A 188 -12.06 -2.42 6.61
N LYS A 189 -12.32 -3.44 5.79
CA LYS A 189 -13.47 -3.48 4.85
C LYS A 189 -14.84 -3.55 5.53
N ASN A 190 -14.92 -4.10 6.75
CA ASN A 190 -16.18 -4.37 7.46
C ASN A 190 -16.27 -3.71 8.84
N ALA A 191 -15.79 -2.47 8.99
CA ALA A 191 -15.94 -1.73 10.25
C ALA A 191 -17.40 -1.27 10.45
N THR A 192 -18.28 -2.17 10.90
CA THR A 192 -19.68 -1.89 11.28
C THR A 192 -19.75 -0.75 12.30
N TRP A 193 -18.85 -0.76 13.28
CA TRP A 193 -18.69 0.30 14.27
C TRP A 193 -18.43 1.69 13.63
N ALA A 194 -17.63 1.74 12.57
CA ALA A 194 -17.32 3.00 11.89
C ALA A 194 -18.54 3.56 11.13
N LYS A 195 -19.44 2.67 10.66
CA LYS A 195 -20.71 3.08 10.04
C LYS A 195 -21.71 3.63 11.06
N GLU A 196 -21.63 3.19 12.32
CA GLU A 196 -22.49 3.68 13.41
C GLU A 196 -21.97 5.00 13.99
N HIS A 197 -20.65 5.18 14.10
CA HIS A 197 -20.02 6.35 14.73
C HIS A 197 -19.42 7.33 13.72
N LYS A 198 -20.11 7.57 12.59
CA LYS A 198 -19.58 8.35 11.44
C LYS A 198 -18.98 9.71 11.83
N LYS A 199 -19.62 10.46 12.74
CA LYS A 199 -19.14 11.78 13.18
C LYS A 199 -17.83 11.68 13.97
N ALA A 200 -17.73 10.71 14.89
CA ALA A 200 -16.52 10.49 15.68
C ALA A 200 -15.38 9.98 14.80
N VAL A 201 -15.67 9.08 13.85
CA VAL A 201 -14.69 8.60 12.86
C VAL A 201 -14.21 9.73 11.97
N LEU A 202 -15.11 10.58 11.45
CA LEU A 202 -14.73 11.73 10.63
C LEU A 202 -13.87 12.73 11.42
N PHE A 203 -14.23 13.00 12.68
CA PHE A 203 -13.42 13.82 13.57
C PHE A 203 -12.04 13.21 13.80
N PHE A 204 -11.95 11.92 14.06
CA PHE A 204 -10.67 11.23 14.23
C PHE A 204 -9.81 11.27 12.97
N ILE A 205 -10.40 11.02 11.79
CA ILE A 205 -9.70 11.15 10.49
C ILE A 205 -9.20 12.59 10.31
N PHE A 206 -10.03 13.59 10.60
CA PHE A 206 -9.65 15.00 10.52
C PHE A 206 -8.46 15.32 11.44
N VAL A 207 -8.51 14.85 12.70
CA VAL A 207 -7.40 15.03 13.65
C VAL A 207 -6.13 14.35 13.15
N VAL A 208 -6.21 13.11 12.64
CA VAL A 208 -5.05 12.40 12.08
C VAL A 208 -4.48 13.15 10.88
N LEU A 209 -5.32 13.63 9.96
CA LEU A 209 -4.86 14.42 8.80
C LEU A 209 -4.25 15.75 9.21
N ALA A 210 -4.84 16.45 10.19
CA ALA A 210 -4.29 17.69 10.73
C ALA A 210 -2.93 17.46 11.38
N LEU A 211 -2.80 16.40 12.20
CA LEU A 211 -1.51 16.02 12.79
C LEU A 211 -0.51 15.60 11.72
N MET A 212 -0.94 14.87 10.68
CA MET A 212 -0.09 14.49 9.56
C MET A 212 0.41 15.72 8.79
N PHE A 213 -0.39 16.78 8.66
CA PHE A 213 0.03 18.03 8.05
C PHE A 213 1.01 18.82 8.93
N VAL A 214 0.81 18.83 10.25
CA VAL A 214 1.69 19.57 11.19
C VAL A 214 3.01 18.84 11.44
N TYR A 215 2.97 17.50 11.52
CA TYR A 215 4.09 16.63 11.89
C TYR A 215 4.33 15.56 10.82
N GLU A 216 4.37 15.99 9.56
CA GLU A 216 4.49 15.08 8.40
C GLU A 216 5.66 14.10 8.51
N GLN A 217 6.78 14.55 9.10
CA GLN A 217 7.99 13.74 9.21
C GLN A 217 7.88 12.59 10.23
N LEU A 218 7.06 12.75 11.28
CA LEU A 218 6.87 11.74 12.32
C LEU A 218 5.62 10.88 12.10
N MET A 219 4.54 11.48 11.61
CA MET A 219 3.21 10.88 11.65
C MET A 219 3.10 9.64 10.75
N VAL A 220 3.73 9.64 9.58
CA VAL A 220 3.70 8.48 8.66
C VAL A 220 4.33 7.26 9.34
N SER A 221 5.52 7.43 9.92
CA SER A 221 6.21 6.39 10.71
C SER A 221 5.37 5.92 11.89
N PHE A 222 4.80 6.85 12.66
CA PHE A 222 4.00 6.53 13.84
C PHE A 222 2.75 5.72 13.50
N ILE A 223 2.01 6.13 12.46
CA ILE A 223 0.81 5.42 12.00
C ILE A 223 1.19 4.01 11.53
N MET A 224 2.26 3.88 10.75
CA MET A 224 2.69 2.59 10.22
C MET A 224 3.16 1.62 11.30
N TRP A 225 3.95 2.09 12.26
CA TRP A 225 4.38 1.27 13.39
C TRP A 225 3.20 0.87 14.27
N THR A 226 2.28 1.79 14.55
CA THR A 226 1.06 1.48 15.33
C THR A 226 0.23 0.41 14.63
N TYR A 227 0.05 0.51 13.32
CA TYR A 227 -0.67 -0.48 12.53
C TYR A 227 0.02 -1.86 12.56
N VAL A 228 1.32 -1.91 12.28
CA VAL A 228 2.06 -3.18 12.22
C VAL A 228 2.17 -3.84 13.59
N VAL A 229 2.58 -3.09 14.62
CA VAL A 229 2.70 -3.62 15.98
C VAL A 229 1.34 -4.05 16.50
N GLY A 230 0.28 -3.27 16.26
CA GLY A 230 -1.09 -3.64 16.62
C GLY A 230 -1.51 -4.99 16.01
N CYS A 231 -1.27 -5.17 14.71
CA CYS A 231 -1.59 -6.44 14.02
C CYS A 231 -0.72 -7.61 14.53
N LEU A 232 0.58 -7.37 14.77
CA LEU A 232 1.48 -8.40 15.29
C LEU A 232 1.10 -8.81 16.71
N LEU A 233 0.82 -7.85 17.61
CA LEU A 233 0.37 -8.14 18.97
C LEU A 233 -0.95 -8.90 18.96
N TYR A 234 -1.89 -8.51 18.11
CA TYR A 234 -3.16 -9.24 17.95
C TYR A 234 -2.91 -10.68 17.48
N PHE A 235 -2.05 -10.87 16.49
CA PHE A 235 -1.68 -12.20 16.00
C PHE A 235 -1.01 -13.07 17.07
N PHE A 236 -0.07 -12.53 17.84
CA PHE A 236 0.62 -13.29 18.88
C PHE A 236 -0.30 -13.62 20.08
N THR A 237 -1.25 -12.75 20.41
CA THR A 237 -2.22 -12.98 21.49
C THR A 237 -3.34 -13.94 21.10
N HIS A 238 -3.77 -13.96 19.83
CA HIS A 238 -4.89 -14.76 19.33
C HIS A 238 -4.46 -15.85 18.33
N LYS A 239 -3.23 -16.35 18.46
CA LYS A 239 -2.60 -17.30 17.52
C LYS A 239 -3.42 -18.58 17.29
N GLY A 240 -4.19 -19.03 18.28
CA GLY A 240 -5.05 -20.21 18.18
C GLY A 240 -6.27 -20.02 17.27
N GLU A 241 -6.88 -18.83 17.30
CA GLU A 241 -8.06 -18.50 16.50
C GLU A 241 -7.69 -18.15 15.05
N LEU A 242 -6.51 -17.55 14.86
CA LEU A 242 -6.06 -17.03 13.58
C LEU A 242 -5.29 -18.05 12.72
N LYS A 243 -4.97 -19.23 13.26
CA LYS A 243 -4.17 -20.26 12.57
C LYS A 243 -4.84 -20.77 11.30
N ASN A 244 -6.18 -20.80 11.28
CA ASN A 244 -6.97 -21.38 10.21
C ASN A 244 -7.59 -20.32 9.27
N VAL A 245 -7.26 -19.03 9.44
CA VAL A 245 -7.84 -17.93 8.62
C VAL A 245 -7.49 -18.06 7.14
N PHE A 246 -6.37 -18.72 6.83
CA PHE A 246 -5.92 -19.00 5.47
C PHE A 246 -5.95 -20.51 5.13
N GLU A 247 -6.54 -21.35 5.98
CA GLU A 247 -6.77 -22.76 5.65
C GLU A 247 -7.98 -22.85 4.72
N TRP A 248 -7.69 -23.25 3.49
CA TRP A 248 -8.69 -23.46 2.45
C TRP A 248 -9.47 -24.75 2.75
N ASN A 249 -10.76 -24.65 3.06
CA ASN A 249 -11.63 -25.83 3.03
C ASN A 249 -11.77 -26.27 1.56
N ASN A 250 -11.10 -27.36 1.19
CA ASN A 250 -11.21 -28.03 -0.12
C ASN A 250 -12.60 -28.68 -0.36
N GLU A 251 -13.65 -28.29 0.37
CA GLU A 251 -14.94 -28.99 0.38
C GLU A 251 -15.96 -28.45 -0.64
N LYS A 252 -15.57 -27.64 -1.62
CA LYS A 252 -16.50 -27.15 -2.66
C LYS A 252 -16.25 -27.65 -4.08
N ASP A 253 -15.27 -28.54 -4.28
CA ASP A 253 -14.98 -29.15 -5.59
C ASP A 253 -15.41 -30.63 -5.66
N ALA A 254 -16.29 -31.09 -4.76
CA ALA A 254 -16.91 -32.41 -4.81
C ALA A 254 -18.44 -32.26 -4.66
N ASP A 255 -19.11 -31.92 -5.75
CA ASP A 255 -20.47 -32.37 -6.11
C ASP A 255 -20.81 -31.95 -7.55
#